data_AF-A0A377UUS3-F1
#
_entry.id   AF-A0A377UUS3-F1
#
_cell.length_a   1.000
_cell.length_b   1.000
_cell.length_c   1.000
_cell.angle_alpha   90.00
_cell.angle_beta   90.00
_cell.angle_gamma   90.00
#
_symmetry.space_group_name_H-M   'P 1'
#
loop_
_entity.id
_entity.type
_entity.pdbx_description
1 polymer ?
#
loop_
_entity_poly.entity_id
_entity_poly.type
_entity_poly.pdbx_seq_one_letter_code
_entity_poly.pdbx_strand_id
1 'polypeptide(L)'
;MNLDEKQWPPRQAMWYINSQKDEGLRPHHIQSYGNPVEQTWQKVYQAYQEACDRAGLVDFAELLLRAHELWLNKPHILQHYRERFTNILVDEFQDTNNIQYAWIRLLAGDTGKVMIVGDDDQSIYGWRGAQVENIQRFLNDFPGAETIRLEQNYRSTSNILSAANALIENNNGRWQKAVDRRADGEPISLYCAFNDLDEARFVVNRIKTWQENAAHWSNAPFSIAVTPSRACWKRPSCRPACRTVSTAACASSSVRKSKTRSLTCALSPTATTTRPLSA
;
A
#
# COMPACT_ATOMS: atom_id res chain seq x y z
N MET A 1 -20.25 19.50 23.15
CA MET A 1 -18.84 19.49 23.58
C MET A 1 -18.17 20.88 23.55
N ASN A 2 -18.80 21.95 23.04
CA ASN A 2 -18.30 23.34 23.07
C ASN A 2 -16.78 23.48 22.78
N LEU A 3 -16.30 22.78 21.76
CA LEU A 3 -14.91 22.88 21.30
C LEU A 3 -14.80 23.97 20.23
N ASP A 4 -13.71 24.73 20.25
CA ASP A 4 -13.41 25.71 19.20
C ASP A 4 -12.95 25.01 17.92
N GLU A 5 -13.69 25.21 16.82
CA GLU A 5 -13.36 24.63 15.50
C GLU A 5 -12.00 25.10 14.95
N LYS A 6 -11.50 26.26 15.40
CA LYS A 6 -10.15 26.73 15.01
C LYS A 6 -9.06 25.89 15.66
N GLN A 7 -9.29 25.43 16.90
CA GLN A 7 -8.33 24.61 17.64
C GLN A 7 -8.52 23.12 17.34
N TRP A 8 -9.74 22.68 17.04
CA TRP A 8 -10.10 21.28 16.80
C TRP A 8 -10.77 21.10 15.43
N PRO A 9 -10.03 21.23 14.31
CA PRO A 9 -10.62 21.14 12.99
C PRO A 9 -11.24 19.76 12.71
N PRO A 10 -12.44 19.67 12.11
CA PRO A 10 -13.12 18.40 11.82
C PRO A 10 -12.28 17.43 10.98
N ARG A 11 -11.46 17.95 10.05
CA ARG A 11 -10.57 17.13 9.22
C ARG A 11 -9.50 16.42 10.07
N GLN A 12 -8.98 17.08 11.11
CA GLN A 12 -8.01 16.47 12.02
C GLN A 12 -8.67 15.44 12.92
N ALA A 13 -9.88 15.71 13.42
CA ALA A 13 -10.70 14.71 14.11
C ALA A 13 -10.88 13.44 13.27
N MET A 14 -11.28 13.59 12.00
CA MET A 14 -11.45 12.46 11.08
C MET A 14 -10.15 11.65 10.91
N TRP A 15 -9.01 12.32 10.75
CA TRP A 15 -7.71 11.67 10.59
C TRP A 15 -7.31 10.91 11.86
N TYR A 16 -7.49 11.54 13.02
CA TYR A 16 -7.23 10.90 14.30
C TYR A 16 -8.11 9.66 14.48
N ILE A 17 -9.42 9.78 14.30
CA ILE A 17 -10.37 8.68 14.46
C ILE A 17 -10.01 7.50 13.53
N ASN A 18 -9.75 7.77 12.25
CA ASN A 18 -9.37 6.73 11.30
C ASN A 18 -8.06 6.04 11.69
N SER A 19 -7.05 6.82 12.10
CA SER A 19 -5.77 6.27 12.58
C SER A 19 -5.97 5.33 13.77
N GLN A 20 -6.79 5.72 14.76
CA GLN A 20 -7.09 4.85 15.91
C GLN A 20 -7.84 3.58 15.49
N LYS A 21 -8.78 3.68 14.55
CA LYS A 21 -9.51 2.50 14.02
C LYS A 21 -8.61 1.56 13.23
N ASP A 22 -7.67 2.10 12.46
CA ASP A 22 -6.69 1.33 11.69
C ASP A 22 -5.69 0.58 12.60
N GLU A 23 -5.46 1.09 13.80
CA GLU A 23 -4.74 0.41 14.90
C GLU A 23 -5.62 -0.56 15.70
N GLY A 24 -6.91 -0.66 15.38
CA GLY A 24 -7.88 -1.50 16.08
C GLY A 24 -8.33 -0.96 17.44
N LEU A 25 -8.14 0.34 17.71
CA LEU A 25 -8.43 0.97 18.98
C LEU A 25 -9.84 1.58 19.01
N ARG A 26 -10.57 1.26 20.08
CA ARG A 26 -11.81 1.93 20.47
C ARG A 26 -11.51 3.07 21.43
N PRO A 27 -12.42 4.04 21.61
CA PRO A 27 -12.19 5.17 22.51
C PRO A 27 -11.73 4.75 23.91
N HIS A 28 -12.24 3.64 24.45
CA HIS A 28 -11.87 3.13 25.77
C HIS A 28 -10.51 2.40 25.82
N HIS A 29 -9.94 2.00 24.67
CA HIS A 29 -8.59 1.41 24.59
C HIS A 29 -7.48 2.49 24.59
N ILE A 30 -7.82 3.75 24.29
CA ILE A 30 -6.86 4.84 24.17
C ILE A 30 -6.41 5.29 25.57
N GLN A 31 -5.11 5.18 25.83
CA GLN A 31 -4.48 5.64 27.06
C GLN A 31 -3.87 7.03 26.84
N SER A 32 -4.44 8.03 27.49
CA SER A 32 -4.03 9.42 27.25
C SER A 32 -2.74 9.83 27.98
N TYR A 33 -2.25 9.00 28.92
CA TYR A 33 -1.07 9.25 29.76
C TYR A 33 -0.95 10.68 30.31
N GLY A 34 -2.08 11.29 30.70
CA GLY A 34 -2.12 12.67 31.20
C GLY A 34 -1.98 13.78 30.16
N ASN A 35 -1.89 13.48 28.86
CA ASN A 35 -1.88 14.47 27.78
C ASN A 35 -3.29 15.06 27.57
N PRO A 36 -3.51 16.37 27.81
CA PRO A 36 -4.83 17.00 27.66
C PRO A 36 -5.35 17.00 26.21
N VAL A 37 -4.44 17.04 25.23
CA VAL A 37 -4.81 17.00 23.81
C VAL A 37 -5.36 15.63 23.43
N GLU A 38 -4.67 14.57 23.87
CA GLU A 38 -5.08 13.20 23.62
C GLU A 38 -6.43 12.89 24.29
N GLN A 39 -6.64 13.37 25.52
CA GLN A 39 -7.94 13.24 26.20
C GLN A 39 -9.07 13.94 25.44
N THR A 40 -8.77 15.08 24.82
CA THR A 40 -9.78 15.80 24.03
C THR A 40 -10.11 15.04 22.76
N TRP A 41 -9.12 14.52 22.04
CA TRP A 41 -9.35 13.69 20.87
C TRP A 41 -10.08 12.38 21.19
N GLN A 42 -9.75 11.74 22.31
CA GLN A 42 -10.46 10.57 22.81
C GLN A 42 -11.96 10.87 23.07
N LYS A 43 -12.27 12.02 23.69
CA LYS A 43 -13.66 12.48 23.89
C LYS A 43 -14.37 12.72 22.56
N VAL A 44 -13.70 13.36 21.60
CA VAL A 44 -14.25 13.60 20.26
C VAL A 44 -14.56 12.27 19.56
N TYR A 45 -13.62 11.32 19.59
CA TYR A 45 -13.84 9.99 19.02
C TYR A 45 -15.00 9.27 19.73
N GLN A 46 -15.08 9.32 21.06
CA GLN A 46 -16.18 8.73 21.80
C GLN A 46 -17.54 9.28 21.37
N ALA A 47 -17.71 10.60 21.34
CA ALA A 47 -18.97 11.21 20.91
C ALA A 47 -19.31 10.93 19.44
N TYR A 48 -18.30 10.88 18.57
CA TYR A 48 -18.47 10.49 17.17
C TYR A 48 -19.00 9.05 17.08
N GLN A 49 -18.36 8.10 17.77
CA GLN A 49 -18.75 6.70 17.76
C GLN A 49 -20.18 6.52 18.30
N GLU A 50 -20.50 7.16 19.42
CA GLU A 50 -21.85 7.11 20.01
C GLU A 50 -22.91 7.69 19.06
N ALA A 51 -22.59 8.74 18.31
CA ALA A 51 -23.49 9.30 17.31
C ALA A 51 -23.71 8.33 16.13
N CYS A 52 -22.64 7.71 15.63
CA CYS A 52 -22.72 6.68 14.60
C CYS A 52 -23.54 5.47 15.07
N ASP A 53 -23.32 4.99 16.30
CA ASP A 53 -24.04 3.87 16.88
C ASP A 53 -25.54 4.14 17.00
N ARG A 54 -25.92 5.31 17.51
CA ARG A 54 -27.34 5.71 17.62
C ARG A 54 -28.03 5.81 16.26
N ALA A 55 -27.30 6.22 15.22
CA ALA A 55 -27.84 6.40 13.88
C ALA A 55 -27.70 5.13 13.00
N GLY A 56 -27.04 4.08 13.48
CA GLY A 56 -26.76 2.88 12.69
C GLY A 56 -25.80 3.13 11.51
N LEU A 57 -24.87 4.08 11.65
CA LEU A 57 -23.92 4.47 10.60
C LEU A 57 -22.59 3.74 10.75
N VAL A 58 -21.99 3.41 9.61
CA VAL A 58 -20.70 2.72 9.52
C VAL A 58 -19.82 3.44 8.52
N ASP A 59 -18.62 3.85 8.94
CA ASP A 59 -17.58 4.39 8.05
C ASP A 59 -16.65 3.28 7.52
N PHE A 60 -15.72 3.64 6.63
CA PHE A 60 -14.85 2.64 5.99
C PHE A 60 -13.93 1.88 6.96
N ALA A 61 -13.33 2.57 7.94
CA ALA A 61 -12.45 1.92 8.91
C ALA A 61 -13.27 1.07 9.90
N GLU A 62 -14.49 1.51 10.20
CA GLU A 62 -15.44 0.82 11.04
C GLU A 62 -15.85 -0.55 10.48
N LEU A 63 -15.94 -0.71 9.15
CA LEU A 63 -16.26 -2.00 8.52
C LEU A 63 -15.25 -3.09 8.94
N LEU A 64 -13.95 -2.77 8.90
CA LEU A 64 -12.89 -3.70 9.25
C LEU A 64 -12.86 -3.98 10.75
N LEU A 65 -12.92 -2.92 11.56
CA LEU A 65 -12.84 -3.06 13.01
C LEU A 65 -14.05 -3.82 13.58
N ARG A 66 -15.28 -3.53 13.12
CA ARG A 66 -16.47 -4.29 13.54
C ARG A 66 -16.43 -5.73 13.07
N ALA A 67 -15.97 -6.00 11.85
CA ALA A 67 -15.85 -7.38 11.37
C ALA A 67 -14.85 -8.18 12.22
N HIS A 68 -13.73 -7.55 12.57
CA HIS A 68 -12.74 -8.14 13.47
C HIS A 68 -13.33 -8.42 14.87
N GLU A 69 -14.02 -7.45 15.47
CA GLU A 69 -14.70 -7.62 16.77
C GLU A 69 -15.80 -8.68 16.72
N LEU A 70 -16.56 -8.76 15.61
CA LEU A 70 -17.59 -9.77 15.43
C LEU A 70 -16.99 -11.17 15.51
N TRP A 71 -15.88 -11.40 14.81
CA TRP A 71 -15.22 -12.71 14.80
C TRP A 71 -14.59 -13.07 16.14
N LEU A 72 -14.01 -12.10 16.85
CA LEU A 72 -13.50 -12.33 18.21
C LEU A 72 -14.63 -12.73 19.18
N ASN A 73 -15.79 -12.08 19.07
CA ASN A 73 -16.90 -12.27 20.02
C ASN A 73 -17.88 -13.37 19.61
N LYS A 74 -17.85 -13.85 18.36
CA LYS A 74 -18.75 -14.88 17.81
C LYS A 74 -17.95 -15.99 17.10
N PRO A 75 -17.34 -16.92 17.86
CA PRO A 75 -16.47 -17.96 17.29
C PRO A 75 -17.14 -18.84 16.22
N HIS A 76 -18.44 -19.09 16.33
CA HIS A 76 -19.19 -19.86 15.33
C HIS A 76 -19.25 -19.17 13.95
N ILE A 77 -19.29 -17.84 13.91
CA ILE A 77 -19.25 -17.07 12.66
C ILE A 77 -17.85 -17.12 12.08
N LEU A 78 -16.82 -16.94 12.92
CA LEU A 78 -15.43 -17.07 12.50
C LEU A 78 -15.15 -18.47 11.92
N GLN A 79 -15.64 -19.52 12.58
CA GLN A 79 -15.49 -20.90 12.14
C GLN A 79 -16.12 -21.14 10.76
N HIS A 80 -17.34 -20.62 10.53
CA HIS A 80 -17.99 -20.69 9.22
C HIS A 80 -17.11 -20.10 8.10
N TYR A 81 -16.44 -18.98 8.36
CA TYR A 81 -15.55 -18.36 7.38
C TYR A 81 -14.21 -19.07 7.23
N ARG A 82 -13.64 -19.61 8.32
CA ARG A 82 -12.43 -20.45 8.29
C ARG A 82 -12.61 -21.71 7.45
N GLU A 83 -13.76 -22.36 7.57
CA GLU A 83 -14.12 -23.53 6.76
C GLU A 83 -14.26 -23.21 5.28
N ARG A 84 -14.75 -22.00 4.96
CA ARG A 84 -14.93 -21.54 3.59
C ARG A 84 -13.63 -21.04 2.95
N PHE A 85 -12.81 -20.33 3.70
CA PHE A 85 -11.60 -19.65 3.22
C PHE A 85 -10.34 -20.34 3.72
N THR A 86 -10.11 -21.55 3.22
CA THR A 86 -8.95 -22.36 3.61
C THR A 86 -7.64 -21.86 2.98
N ASN A 87 -7.72 -21.13 1.86
CA ASN A 87 -6.58 -20.55 1.16
C ASN A 87 -6.84 -19.06 0.97
N ILE A 88 -5.96 -18.22 1.51
CA ILE A 88 -6.09 -16.77 1.55
C ILE A 88 -4.94 -16.18 0.73
N LEU A 89 -5.26 -15.44 -0.32
CA LEU A 89 -4.28 -14.74 -1.14
C LEU A 89 -4.43 -13.23 -0.91
N VAL A 90 -3.35 -12.59 -0.46
CA VAL A 90 -3.31 -11.15 -0.21
C VAL A 90 -2.31 -10.51 -1.15
N ASP A 91 -2.74 -9.48 -1.87
CA ASP A 91 -1.95 -8.72 -2.83
C ASP A 91 -1.67 -7.32 -2.28
N GLU A 92 -0.59 -6.68 -2.71
CA GLU A 92 -0.13 -5.37 -2.19
C GLU A 92 0.05 -5.34 -0.65
N PHE A 93 0.62 -6.41 -0.10
CA PHE A 93 0.72 -6.59 1.35
C PHE A 93 1.54 -5.50 2.06
N GLN A 94 2.46 -4.83 1.34
CA GLN A 94 3.25 -3.70 1.86
C GLN A 94 2.38 -2.49 2.28
N ASP A 95 1.15 -2.42 1.79
CA ASP A 95 0.23 -1.31 2.05
C ASP A 95 -0.80 -1.63 3.14
N THR A 96 -0.63 -2.77 3.82
CA THR A 96 -1.55 -3.22 4.87
C THR A 96 -1.35 -2.48 6.19
N ASN A 97 -2.46 -2.14 6.86
CA ASN A 97 -2.46 -1.58 8.21
C ASN A 97 -2.61 -2.69 9.28
N ASN A 98 -2.52 -2.31 10.56
CA ASN A 98 -2.56 -3.26 11.66
C ASN A 98 -3.88 -4.02 11.77
N ILE A 99 -5.02 -3.36 11.60
CA ILE A 99 -6.32 -4.05 11.66
C ILE A 99 -6.52 -5.03 10.50
N GLN A 100 -6.04 -4.71 9.29
CA GLN A 100 -6.08 -5.63 8.15
C GLN A 100 -5.20 -6.85 8.40
N TYR A 101 -4.01 -6.66 8.95
CA TYR A 101 -3.13 -7.76 9.31
C TYR A 101 -3.75 -8.66 10.40
N ALA A 102 -4.30 -8.05 11.46
CA ALA A 102 -5.01 -8.78 12.52
C ALA A 102 -6.21 -9.58 11.97
N TRP A 103 -6.95 -9.00 11.03
CA TRP A 103 -8.07 -9.66 10.35
C TRP A 103 -7.63 -10.88 9.56
N ILE A 104 -6.53 -10.79 8.80
CA ILE A 104 -5.94 -11.91 8.05
C ILE A 104 -5.50 -13.01 9.01
N ARG A 105 -4.80 -12.66 10.11
CA ARG A 105 -4.35 -13.63 11.11
C ARG A 105 -5.53 -14.34 11.77
N LEU A 106 -6.58 -13.60 12.14
CA LEU A 106 -7.77 -14.16 12.76
C LEU A 106 -8.49 -15.11 11.80
N LEU A 107 -8.63 -14.74 10.52
CA LEU A 107 -9.26 -15.59 9.52
C LEU A 107 -8.41 -16.83 9.18
N ALA A 108 -7.09 -16.70 9.11
CA ALA A 108 -6.21 -17.83 8.85
C ALA A 108 -6.26 -18.85 9.99
N GLY A 109 -6.22 -18.39 11.24
CA GLY A 109 -6.07 -19.28 12.40
C GLY A 109 -4.86 -20.20 12.26
N ASP A 110 -4.97 -21.40 12.80
CA ASP A 110 -3.86 -22.38 12.77
C ASP A 110 -3.87 -23.26 11.52
N THR A 111 -4.98 -23.29 10.77
CA THR A 111 -5.19 -24.23 9.66
C THR A 111 -5.19 -23.57 8.28
N GLY A 112 -5.40 -22.26 8.21
CA GLY A 112 -5.47 -21.52 6.95
C GLY A 112 -4.12 -21.41 6.26
N LYS A 113 -4.13 -21.50 4.93
CA LYS A 113 -2.93 -21.31 4.10
C LYS A 113 -2.94 -19.89 3.56
N VAL A 114 -1.99 -19.07 4.01
CA VAL A 114 -1.93 -17.66 3.65
C VAL A 114 -0.77 -17.40 2.70
N MET A 115 -1.07 -16.79 1.57
CA MET A 115 -0.09 -16.38 0.58
C MET A 115 -0.14 -14.86 0.46
N ILE A 116 0.99 -14.21 0.73
CA ILE A 116 1.10 -12.76 0.65
C ILE A 116 2.00 -12.37 -0.53
N VAL A 117 1.62 -11.29 -1.20
CA VAL A 117 2.36 -10.72 -2.30
C VAL A 117 2.53 -9.25 -2.02
N GLY A 118 3.78 -8.77 -1.99
CA GLY A 118 4.04 -7.37 -1.73
C GLY A 118 5.49 -7.00 -2.02
N ASP A 119 5.75 -5.71 -2.18
CA ASP A 119 7.04 -5.14 -2.52
C ASP A 119 7.34 -3.97 -1.57
N ASP A 120 8.38 -4.10 -0.74
CA ASP A 120 8.79 -3.10 0.25
C ASP A 120 9.21 -1.76 -0.38
N ASP A 121 9.80 -1.77 -1.58
CA ASP A 121 10.17 -0.56 -2.32
C ASP A 121 8.94 0.20 -2.86
N GLN A 122 7.76 -0.44 -2.88
CA GLN A 122 6.51 0.13 -3.39
C GLN A 122 5.55 0.61 -2.29
N SER A 123 5.95 0.58 -1.02
CA SER A 123 5.11 1.10 0.05
C SER A 123 5.08 2.63 0.04
N ILE A 124 3.98 3.20 -0.49
CA ILE A 124 3.77 4.66 -0.59
C ILE A 124 2.63 5.16 0.29
N TYR A 125 1.95 4.24 1.00
CA TYR A 125 0.78 4.54 1.83
C TYR A 125 1.08 4.64 3.32
N GLY A 126 2.35 4.85 3.72
CA GLY A 126 2.73 5.02 5.14
C GLY A 126 1.94 6.14 5.86
N TRP A 127 1.56 7.21 5.15
CA TRP A 127 0.71 8.28 5.69
C TRP A 127 -0.75 7.85 5.98
N ARG A 128 -1.16 6.67 5.52
CA ARG A 128 -2.44 6.01 5.83
C ARG A 128 -2.30 4.86 6.83
N GLY A 129 -1.16 4.74 7.51
CA GLY A 129 -0.94 3.69 8.50
C GLY A 129 -0.51 2.34 7.93
N ALA A 130 -0.11 2.28 6.66
CA ALA A 130 0.55 1.08 6.13
C ALA A 130 1.86 0.83 6.89
N GLN A 131 2.09 -0.41 7.34
CA GLN A 131 3.30 -0.83 8.05
C GLN A 131 4.06 -1.86 7.21
N VAL A 132 5.19 -1.46 6.62
CA VAL A 132 6.07 -2.37 5.86
C VAL A 132 6.59 -3.50 6.75
N GLU A 133 6.71 -3.22 8.05
CA GLU A 133 7.06 -4.17 9.11
C GLU A 133 6.09 -5.37 9.14
N ASN A 134 4.86 -5.25 8.63
CA ASN A 134 3.93 -6.38 8.54
C ASN A 134 4.47 -7.52 7.69
N ILE A 135 5.29 -7.24 6.66
CA ILE A 135 5.96 -8.29 5.88
C ILE A 135 6.90 -9.11 6.77
N GLN A 136 7.68 -8.45 7.63
CA GLN A 136 8.59 -9.11 8.56
C GLN A 136 7.83 -9.85 9.67
N ARG A 137 6.78 -9.22 10.22
CA ARG A 137 5.89 -9.84 11.21
C ARG A 137 5.23 -11.09 10.67
N PHE A 138 4.82 -11.10 9.40
CA PHE A 138 4.24 -12.27 8.75
C PHE A 138 5.19 -13.47 8.78
N LEU A 139 6.48 -13.29 8.48
CA LEU A 139 7.46 -14.38 8.52
C LEU A 139 7.67 -14.93 9.95
N ASN A 140 7.51 -14.09 10.96
CA ASN A 140 7.57 -14.51 12.37
C ASN A 140 6.30 -15.25 12.82
N ASP A 141 5.12 -14.74 12.42
CA ASP A 141 3.83 -15.31 12.81
C ASP A 141 3.50 -16.59 12.03
N PHE A 142 4.08 -16.78 10.84
CA PHE A 142 3.94 -17.96 10.00
C PHE A 142 5.32 -18.60 9.77
N PRO A 143 5.90 -19.31 10.74
CA PRO A 143 7.27 -19.83 10.68
C PRO A 143 7.51 -20.89 9.58
N GLY A 144 6.44 -21.46 9.01
CA GLY A 144 6.49 -22.35 7.84
C GLY A 144 6.41 -21.63 6.49
N ALA A 145 6.43 -20.29 6.47
CA ALA A 145 6.31 -19.52 5.23
C ALA A 145 7.58 -19.62 4.37
N GLU A 146 7.40 -19.91 3.08
CA GLU A 146 8.48 -19.90 2.10
C GLU A 146 8.50 -18.54 1.38
N THR A 147 9.69 -17.95 1.28
CA THR A 147 9.89 -16.68 0.58
C THR A 147 10.38 -16.94 -0.85
N ILE A 148 9.58 -16.56 -1.85
CA ILE A 148 9.96 -16.67 -3.27
C ILE A 148 10.17 -15.26 -3.84
N ARG A 149 11.37 -15.02 -4.37
CA ARG A 149 11.76 -13.73 -4.95
C ARG A 149 11.55 -13.76 -6.46
N LEU A 150 10.76 -12.83 -7.00
CA LEU A 150 10.65 -12.66 -8.45
C LEU A 150 11.47 -11.44 -8.89
N GLU A 151 12.63 -11.72 -9.45
CA GLU A 151 13.61 -10.70 -9.83
C GLU A 151 13.55 -10.34 -11.32
N GLN A 152 12.75 -11.08 -12.10
CA GLN A 152 12.59 -10.80 -13.52
C GLN A 152 11.42 -9.86 -13.77
N ASN A 153 11.70 -8.74 -14.45
CA ASN A 153 10.66 -7.79 -14.85
C ASN A 153 10.16 -8.08 -16.27
N TYR A 154 8.84 -8.12 -16.40
CA TYR A 154 8.17 -8.37 -17.68
C TYR A 154 7.47 -7.12 -18.24
N ARG A 155 7.48 -6.00 -17.51
CA ARG A 155 6.75 -4.76 -17.86
C ARG A 155 7.66 -3.76 -18.56
N SER A 156 8.72 -3.32 -17.90
CA SER A 156 9.53 -2.15 -18.28
C SER A 156 10.81 -2.59 -18.98
N THR A 157 11.37 -1.78 -19.88
CA THR A 157 12.61 -2.09 -20.60
C THR A 157 13.84 -1.94 -19.71
N SER A 158 14.99 -2.47 -20.14
CA SER A 158 16.26 -2.41 -19.39
C SER A 158 16.60 -0.97 -18.95
N ASN A 159 16.55 0.00 -19.87
CA ASN A 159 16.81 1.41 -19.56
C ASN A 159 15.94 2.00 -18.43
N ILE A 160 14.64 1.65 -18.40
CA ILE A 160 13.73 2.11 -17.35
C ILE A 160 14.09 1.47 -16.01
N LEU A 161 14.43 0.17 -16.02
CA LEU A 161 14.81 -0.56 -14.81
C LEU A 161 16.14 -0.07 -14.25
N SER A 162 17.14 0.18 -15.09
CA SER A 162 18.43 0.73 -14.64
C SER A 162 18.24 2.08 -13.94
N ALA A 163 17.40 2.97 -14.49
CA ALA A 163 17.11 4.25 -13.84
C ALA A 163 16.34 4.09 -12.52
N ALA A 164 15.35 3.19 -12.48
CA ALA A 164 14.61 2.91 -11.25
C ALA A 164 15.51 2.29 -10.15
N ASN A 165 16.36 1.34 -10.53
CA ASN A 165 17.33 0.70 -9.63
C ASN A 165 18.33 1.74 -9.08
N ALA A 166 18.89 2.59 -9.94
CA ALA A 166 19.79 3.66 -9.50
C ALA A 166 19.12 4.68 -8.56
N LEU A 167 17.82 4.94 -8.75
CA LEU A 167 17.06 5.82 -7.85
C LEU A 167 16.84 5.17 -6.48
N ILE A 168 16.39 3.92 -6.44
CA ILE A 168 16.00 3.24 -5.19
C ILE A 168 17.20 2.85 -4.33
N GLU A 169 18.39 2.68 -4.91
CA GLU A 169 19.65 2.44 -4.19
C GLU A 169 20.00 3.54 -3.18
N ASN A 170 19.42 4.74 -3.31
CA ASN A 170 19.62 5.82 -2.35
C ASN A 170 18.83 5.62 -1.04
N ASN A 171 17.91 4.65 -0.96
CA ASN A 171 17.12 4.39 0.24
C ASN A 171 17.83 3.43 1.20
N ASN A 172 17.85 3.78 2.49
CA ASN A 172 18.38 2.93 3.55
C ASN A 172 17.32 1.95 4.08
N GLY A 173 17.75 0.81 4.63
CA GLY A 173 16.86 -0.15 5.32
C GLY A 173 16.02 -1.05 4.39
N ARG A 174 16.29 -1.03 3.09
CA ARG A 174 15.60 -1.86 2.07
C ARG A 174 16.12 -3.30 2.03
N TRP A 175 15.29 -4.22 1.55
CA TRP A 175 15.78 -5.53 1.13
C TRP A 175 16.51 -5.42 -0.21
N GLN A 176 17.74 -5.92 -0.26
CA GLN A 176 18.54 -5.88 -1.49
C GLN A 176 17.92 -6.83 -2.52
N LYS A 177 17.45 -6.26 -3.63
CA LYS A 177 16.96 -6.98 -4.81
C LYS A 177 17.41 -6.29 -6.08
N ALA A 178 17.82 -7.09 -7.06
CA ALA A 178 18.18 -6.63 -8.39
C ALA A 178 17.10 -7.10 -9.35
N VAL A 179 16.38 -6.16 -9.96
CA VAL A 179 15.31 -6.47 -10.92
C VAL A 179 15.86 -6.27 -12.32
N ASP A 180 15.86 -7.33 -13.13
CA ASP A 180 16.50 -7.35 -14.44
C ASP A 180 15.52 -7.65 -15.60
N ARG A 181 15.84 -7.13 -16.80
CA ARG A 181 15.20 -7.50 -18.07
C ARG A 181 16.21 -7.54 -19.21
N ARG A 182 16.01 -8.52 -20.10
CA ARG A 182 16.91 -8.88 -21.21
C ARG A 182 16.84 -8.01 -22.48
N ALA A 183 15.91 -7.05 -22.58
CA ALA A 183 15.72 -6.27 -23.81
C ALA A 183 15.91 -4.77 -23.56
N ASP A 184 16.82 -4.19 -24.35
CA ASP A 184 17.05 -2.75 -24.36
C ASP A 184 15.85 -2.05 -25.00
N GLY A 185 15.40 -0.97 -24.35
CA GLY A 185 14.31 -0.13 -24.82
C GLY A 185 14.82 1.20 -25.35
N GLU A 186 13.88 2.11 -25.64
CA GLU A 186 14.25 3.50 -25.91
C GLU A 186 14.91 4.15 -24.67
N PRO A 187 15.88 5.06 -24.86
CA PRO A 187 16.43 5.86 -23.77
C PRO A 187 15.36 6.72 -23.09
N ILE A 188 15.52 6.97 -21.79
CA ILE A 188 14.64 7.87 -21.05
C ILE A 188 14.89 9.31 -21.54
N SER A 189 13.84 9.95 -22.05
CA SER A 189 13.90 11.34 -22.50
C SER A 189 13.60 12.32 -21.37
N LEU A 190 14.39 13.39 -21.30
CA LEU A 190 14.23 14.47 -20.32
C LEU A 190 13.89 15.78 -21.03
N TYR A 191 12.82 16.45 -20.60
CA TYR A 191 12.48 17.80 -21.04
C TYR A 191 12.43 18.75 -19.85
N CYS A 192 13.28 19.79 -19.85
CA CYS A 192 13.19 20.88 -18.87
C CYS A 192 12.34 22.01 -19.47
N ALA A 193 11.11 22.15 -18.99
CA ALA A 193 10.20 23.20 -19.41
C ALA A 193 10.51 24.54 -18.72
N PHE A 194 10.26 25.65 -19.42
CA PHE A 194 10.47 27.00 -18.86
C PHE A 194 9.43 27.36 -17.78
N ASN A 195 8.18 26.89 -17.94
CA ASN A 195 7.09 27.08 -16.99
C ASN A 195 6.02 25.97 -17.15
N ASP A 196 5.02 25.97 -16.27
CA ASP A 196 3.97 24.94 -16.23
C ASP A 196 3.11 24.91 -17.53
N LEU A 197 2.99 26.03 -18.24
CA LEU A 197 2.28 26.10 -19.51
C LEU A 197 3.09 25.49 -20.66
N ASP A 198 4.39 25.72 -20.69
CA ASP A 198 5.34 25.09 -21.62
C ASP A 198 5.39 23.57 -21.40
N GLU A 199 5.46 23.13 -20.14
CA GLU A 199 5.37 21.73 -19.74
C GLU A 199 4.11 21.05 -20.30
N ALA A 200 2.94 21.66 -20.05
CA ALA A 200 1.66 21.17 -20.53
C ALA A 200 1.60 21.10 -22.06
N ARG A 201 2.09 22.15 -22.74
CA ARG A 201 2.15 22.19 -24.21
C ARG A 201 3.04 21.09 -24.78
N PHE A 202 4.22 20.88 -24.20
CA PHE A 202 5.13 19.82 -24.62
C PHE A 202 4.46 18.44 -24.50
N VAL A 203 3.83 18.15 -23.36
CA VAL A 203 3.15 16.87 -23.13
C VAL A 203 1.99 16.66 -24.12
N VAL A 204 1.15 17.67 -24.34
CA VAL A 204 0.04 17.61 -25.31
C VAL A 204 0.55 17.37 -26.72
N ASN A 205 1.60 18.08 -27.14
CA ASN A 205 2.19 17.92 -28.47
C ASN A 205 2.77 16.51 -28.66
N ARG A 206 3.44 15.95 -27.65
CA ARG A 206 3.95 14.57 -27.71
C ARG A 206 2.83 13.55 -27.89
N ILE A 207 1.74 13.71 -27.13
CA ILE A 207 0.56 12.83 -27.27
C ILE A 207 -0.03 12.92 -28.68
N LYS A 208 -0.16 14.13 -29.23
CA LYS A 208 -0.64 14.32 -30.61
C LYS A 208 0.26 13.65 -31.63
N THR A 209 1.57 13.87 -31.55
CA THR A 209 2.54 13.22 -32.44
C THR A 209 2.44 11.69 -32.36
N TRP A 210 2.28 11.13 -31.16
CA TRP A 210 2.08 9.68 -31.02
C TRP A 210 0.75 9.21 -31.60
N GLN A 211 -0.35 9.95 -31.42
CA GLN A 211 -1.64 9.60 -32.03
C GLN A 211 -1.58 9.62 -33.56
N GLU A 212 -0.95 10.64 -34.13
CA GLU A 212 -0.77 10.79 -35.59
C GLU A 212 0.10 9.67 -36.18
N ASN A 213 1.18 9.31 -35.48
CA ASN A 213 2.07 8.22 -35.90
C ASN A 213 1.48 6.82 -35.65
N ALA A 214 0.50 6.70 -34.75
CA ALA A 214 -0.02 5.42 -34.27
C ALA A 214 -1.40 5.06 -34.86
N ALA A 215 -1.57 5.17 -36.17
CA ALA A 215 -2.78 4.77 -36.92
C ALA A 215 -3.24 3.29 -36.70
N HIS A 216 -2.56 2.50 -35.87
CA HIS A 216 -2.94 1.14 -35.48
C HIS A 216 -2.97 0.84 -33.97
N TRP A 217 -2.80 1.82 -33.07
CA TRP A 217 -2.70 1.55 -31.63
C TRP A 217 -3.98 1.94 -30.87
N SER A 218 -5.04 1.15 -31.06
CA SER A 218 -6.33 1.35 -30.39
C SER A 218 -6.34 1.04 -28.88
N ASN A 219 -5.20 0.77 -28.22
CA ASN A 219 -5.16 0.24 -26.85
C ASN A 219 -3.95 0.62 -25.97
N ALA A 220 -3.28 1.76 -26.20
CA ALA A 220 -2.21 2.22 -25.30
C ALA A 220 -2.76 3.15 -24.20
N PRO A 221 -2.84 2.74 -22.92
CA PRO A 221 -3.12 3.66 -21.82
C PRO A 221 -1.93 4.59 -21.62
N PHE A 222 -2.07 5.87 -21.98
CA PHE A 222 -1.09 6.90 -21.66
C PHE A 222 -1.25 7.32 -20.20
N SER A 223 -0.16 7.29 -19.45
CA SER A 223 -0.11 7.77 -18.06
C SER A 223 0.84 8.95 -18.00
N ILE A 224 0.35 10.14 -17.66
CA ILE A 224 1.19 11.30 -17.34
C ILE A 224 1.27 11.38 -15.81
N ALA A 225 2.45 11.18 -15.26
CA ALA A 225 2.75 11.49 -13.86
C ALA A 225 3.52 12.81 -13.84
N VAL A 226 2.88 13.89 -13.37
CA VAL A 226 3.56 15.16 -13.11
C VAL A 226 3.89 15.22 -11.62
N THR A 227 5.17 15.12 -11.29
CA THR A 227 5.66 15.39 -9.93
C THR A 227 6.04 16.85 -9.81
N PRO A 228 5.33 17.68 -9.03
CA PRO A 228 5.76 19.04 -8.76
C PRO A 228 7.03 19.00 -7.91
N SER A 229 8.20 19.24 -8.52
CA SER A 229 9.47 19.28 -7.80
C SER A 229 9.55 20.53 -6.90
N ARG A 230 9.19 20.40 -5.62
CA ARG A 230 9.57 21.39 -4.59
C ARG A 230 11.05 21.28 -4.20
N ALA A 231 11.74 20.20 -4.56
CA ALA A 231 13.09 19.88 -4.10
C ALA A 231 14.23 20.67 -4.78
N CYS A 232 14.00 21.36 -5.90
CA CYS A 232 15.07 22.05 -6.65
C CYS A 232 15.54 23.37 -6.00
N TRP A 233 15.00 23.78 -4.85
CA TRP A 233 15.17 25.13 -4.29
C TRP A 233 16.33 25.32 -3.30
N LYS A 234 17.17 24.31 -3.02
CA LYS A 234 18.22 24.40 -1.96
C LYS A 234 19.69 24.39 -2.44
N ARG A 235 19.99 24.46 -3.74
CA ARG A 235 21.39 24.61 -4.21
C ARG A 235 21.56 25.91 -5.03
N PRO A 236 22.44 26.85 -4.61
CA PRO A 236 22.62 28.14 -5.29
C PRO A 236 23.17 28.05 -6.72
N SER A 237 23.78 26.92 -7.11
CA SER A 237 24.42 26.75 -8.43
C SER A 237 23.47 26.25 -9.53
N CYS A 238 22.19 26.05 -9.25
CA CYS A 238 21.21 25.58 -10.23
C CYS A 238 20.00 26.53 -10.31
N ARG A 239 20.11 27.58 -11.12
CA ARG A 239 18.96 28.27 -11.73
C ARG A 239 19.33 28.77 -13.13
N PRO A 240 18.38 28.79 -14.09
CA PRO A 240 16.93 28.80 -13.86
C PRO A 240 16.21 27.49 -14.19
N ALA A 241 15.26 27.14 -13.30
CA ALA A 241 14.08 26.33 -13.53
C ALA A 241 14.21 25.04 -14.37
N CYS A 242 14.65 23.94 -13.75
CA CYS A 242 14.25 22.60 -14.22
C CYS A 242 13.13 22.09 -13.31
N ARG A 243 11.92 21.97 -13.86
CA ARG A 243 10.98 20.93 -13.45
C ARG A 243 11.17 19.78 -14.41
N THR A 244 11.26 18.57 -13.86
CA THR A 244 11.64 17.38 -14.60
C THR A 244 10.38 16.63 -14.99
N VAL A 245 10.04 16.61 -16.28
CA VAL A 245 9.03 15.66 -16.81
C VAL A 245 9.77 14.42 -17.28
N SER A 246 9.55 13.29 -16.62
CA SER A 246 9.86 11.98 -17.20
C SER A 246 8.65 11.50 -17.99
N THR A 247 8.78 11.34 -19.31
CA THR A 247 7.81 10.59 -20.10
C THR A 247 8.38 9.20 -20.35
N ALA A 248 7.69 8.16 -19.86
CA ALA A 248 7.97 6.79 -20.22
C ALA A 248 6.80 6.26 -21.06
N ALA A 249 6.99 6.15 -22.37
CA ALA A 249 6.04 5.47 -23.24
C ALA A 249 6.24 3.95 -23.09
N CYS A 250 5.27 3.26 -22.50
CA CYS A 250 5.30 1.79 -22.41
C CYS A 250 4.52 1.21 -23.59
N ALA A 251 5.20 0.93 -24.69
CA ALA A 251 4.64 0.16 -25.80
C ALA A 251 4.63 -1.32 -25.39
N SER A 252 3.48 -1.86 -24.98
CA SER A 252 3.30 -3.31 -24.88
C SER A 252 1.94 -3.73 -25.41
N SER A 253 1.98 -4.57 -26.44
CA SER A 253 0.85 -5.34 -26.94
C SER A 253 0.40 -6.34 -25.88
N SER A 254 -0.92 -6.41 -25.65
CA SER A 254 -1.61 -7.23 -24.66
C SER A 254 -1.54 -6.71 -23.21
N VAL A 255 -2.58 -5.98 -22.83
CA VAL A 255 -2.91 -5.68 -21.43
C VAL A 255 -3.35 -6.99 -20.76
N ARG A 256 -2.40 -7.79 -20.28
CA ARG A 256 -2.63 -8.69 -19.14
C ARG A 256 -1.81 -8.16 -17.98
N LYS A 257 -2.48 -7.87 -16.86
CA LYS A 257 -1.88 -7.40 -15.61
C LYS A 257 -0.85 -8.42 -15.11
N SER A 258 0.42 -8.30 -15.50
CA SER A 258 1.52 -8.95 -14.78
C SER A 258 2.24 -7.89 -13.94
N LYS A 259 1.91 -7.90 -12.64
CA LYS A 259 2.63 -7.15 -11.61
C LYS A 259 4.01 -7.81 -11.43
N THR A 260 5.06 -7.00 -11.33
CA THR A 260 6.31 -7.44 -10.72
C THR A 260 5.99 -7.65 -9.25
N ARG A 261 6.05 -8.91 -8.79
CA ARG A 261 5.49 -9.37 -7.51
C ARG A 261 6.59 -10.11 -6.77
N SER A 262 7.09 -9.64 -5.64
CA SER A 262 7.69 -10.56 -4.67
C SER A 262 6.56 -11.44 -4.14
N LEU A 263 6.66 -12.74 -4.38
CA LEU A 263 5.59 -13.70 -4.14
C LEU A 263 6.00 -14.53 -2.91
N THR A 264 5.45 -14.24 -1.74
CA THR A 264 5.69 -15.10 -0.57
C THR A 264 4.61 -16.17 -0.56
N CYS A 265 4.98 -17.39 -0.93
CA CYS A 265 4.05 -18.51 -1.01
C CYS A 265 4.14 -19.29 0.30
N ALA A 266 3.15 -19.19 1.19
CA ALA A 266 3.09 -20.10 2.33
C ALA A 266 2.20 -21.30 1.98
N LEU A 267 2.83 -22.46 1.84
CA LEU A 267 2.16 -23.74 1.97
C LEU A 267 2.56 -24.30 3.34
N SER A 268 1.71 -24.10 4.36
CA SER A 268 1.89 -24.81 5.63
C SER A 268 1.82 -26.32 5.37
N PRO A 269 2.87 -27.10 5.70
CA PRO A 269 2.77 -28.54 5.72
C PRO A 269 1.92 -28.95 6.92
N THR A 270 0.92 -29.80 6.64
CA THR A 270 0.02 -30.41 7.62
C THR A 270 0.80 -31.07 8.76
N ALA A 271 0.39 -30.77 10.00
CA ALA A 271 0.85 -31.46 11.20
C ALA A 271 0.71 -32.98 11.04
N THR A 272 1.85 -33.68 11.11
CA THR A 272 1.92 -35.13 11.11
C THR A 272 1.19 -35.67 12.35
N THR A 273 0.12 -36.41 12.11
CA THR A 273 -0.64 -37.14 13.13
C THR A 273 0.25 -38.24 13.73
N THR A 274 0.80 -38.02 14.93
CA THR A 274 1.37 -39.10 15.73
C THR A 274 0.24 -39.81 16.47
N ARG A 275 0.04 -41.08 16.10
CA ARG A 275 -0.84 -42.05 16.81
C ARG A 275 -0.47 -42.13 18.30
N PRO A 276 -1.45 -42.42 19.19
CA PRO A 276 -1.16 -42.78 20.57
C PRO A 276 -0.58 -44.21 20.60
N LEU A 277 0.56 -44.38 21.25
CA LEU A 277 0.99 -45.67 21.77
C LEU A 277 0.28 -45.88 23.11
N SER A 278 -0.60 -46.88 23.13
CA SER A 278 -1.19 -47.46 24.32
C SER A 278 -0.14 -48.19 25.15
N ALA A 279 -0.06 -47.86 26.44
CA ALA A 279 0.08 -48.79 27.55
C ALA A 279 -0.50 -48.10 28.80
#